data_AF-A0A497U7G3-F1
#
_entry.id   AF-A0A497U7G3-F1
#
_cell.length_a   1.000
_cell.length_b   1.000
_cell.length_c   1.000
_cell.angle_alpha   90.00
_cell.angle_beta   90.00
_cell.angle_gamma   90.00
#
_symmetry.space_group_name_H-M   'P 1'
#
loop_
_entity.id
_entity.type
_entity.pdbx_description
1 polymer ?
#
loop_
_entity_poly.entity_id
_entity_poly.type
_entity_poly.pdbx_seq_one_letter_code
_entity_poly.pdbx_strand_id
1 'polypeptide(L)'
;MMETLQIARLLFRDAHTKDIVRRVVPKDVLLTQTIDAYPVAFVCNTHNRTKPGEHWIALYVDDNGQGEYFCSYGLPPRHVEFRRFMNKHCVEWTHNSKRLQSPVSNVCGQYCVAYLMFRCRGLPMKEFVKGFGTDLVANDCRVFDWLKLLN
;
A
#
# COMPACT_ATOMS: atom_id res chain seq x y z
N MET A 1 14.48 6.34 0.52
CA MET A 1 13.28 5.47 0.56
C MET A 1 12.80 5.42 1.99
N MET A 2 11.49 5.35 2.24
CA MET A 2 11.02 5.14 3.61
C MET A 2 11.36 3.72 4.08
N GLU A 3 11.84 3.62 5.31
CA GLU A 3 12.11 2.37 6.00
C GLU A 3 10.86 1.82 6.70
N THR A 4 10.88 0.52 6.99
CA THR A 4 9.79 -0.21 7.68
C THR A 4 9.28 0.55 8.92
N LEU A 5 10.19 1.02 9.78
CA LEU A 5 9.83 1.73 11.01
C LEU A 5 9.18 3.09 10.75
N GLN A 6 9.57 3.78 9.67
CA GLN A 6 8.98 5.07 9.32
C GLN A 6 7.54 4.87 8.82
N ILE A 7 7.32 3.88 7.96
CA ILE A 7 5.98 3.52 7.45
C ILE A 7 5.08 3.11 8.62
N ALA A 8 5.55 2.20 9.48
CA ALA A 8 4.82 1.72 10.64
C ALA A 8 4.43 2.86 11.59
N ARG A 9 5.37 3.78 11.90
CA ARG A 9 5.09 4.92 12.77
C ARG A 9 3.97 5.81 12.26
N LEU A 10 3.91 6.06 10.94
CA LEU A 10 2.85 6.88 10.36
C LEU A 10 1.49 6.18 10.46
N LEU A 11 1.43 4.92 10.01
CA LEU A 11 0.17 4.18 9.92
C LEU A 11 -0.38 3.75 11.29
N PHE A 12 0.49 3.48 12.28
CA PHE A 12 0.02 3.03 13.60
C PHE A 12 -0.36 4.19 14.53
N ARG A 13 -0.04 5.44 14.17
CA ARG A 13 -0.42 6.63 14.94
C ARG A 13 -1.67 7.31 14.39
N ASP A 14 -1.97 7.12 13.10
CA ASP A 14 -3.17 7.68 12.50
C ASP A 14 -4.44 6.96 12.98
N ALA A 15 -5.45 7.74 13.36
CA ALA A 15 -6.68 7.23 13.98
C ALA A 15 -7.50 6.30 13.07
N HIS A 16 -7.37 6.43 11.75
CA HIS A 16 -8.14 5.65 10.78
C HIS A 16 -7.41 4.39 10.34
N THR A 17 -6.07 4.39 10.36
CA THR A 17 -5.28 3.24 9.90
C THR A 17 -4.82 2.33 11.03
N LYS A 18 -4.69 2.82 12.28
CA LYS A 18 -4.08 2.06 13.38
C LYS A 18 -4.73 0.70 13.68
N ASP A 19 -6.05 0.59 13.48
CA ASP A 19 -6.81 -0.62 13.77
C ASP A 19 -7.01 -1.51 12.53
N ILE A 20 -6.66 -1.01 11.34
CA ILE A 20 -6.84 -1.69 10.04
C ILE A 20 -5.51 -2.20 9.49
N VAL A 21 -4.46 -1.38 9.54
CA VAL A 21 -3.13 -1.74 9.05
C VAL A 21 -2.49 -2.67 10.07
N ARG A 22 -2.44 -3.95 9.73
CA ARG A 22 -1.96 -4.96 10.66
C ARG A 22 -0.45 -4.90 10.83
N ARG A 23 0.30 -4.85 9.73
CA ARG A 23 1.77 -4.87 9.74
C ARG A 23 2.40 -4.26 8.49
N VAL A 24 3.67 -3.88 8.64
CA VAL A 24 4.61 -3.62 7.55
C VAL A 24 5.58 -4.81 7.46
N VAL A 25 5.55 -5.56 6.36
CA VAL A 25 6.23 -6.87 6.27
C VAL A 25 6.93 -7.12 4.93
N PRO A 26 7.99 -7.93 4.89
CA PRO A 26 8.50 -8.52 3.65
C PRO A 26 7.53 -9.53 3.01
N LYS A 27 7.62 -9.77 1.70
CA LYS A 27 6.67 -10.66 0.99
C LYS A 27 6.66 -12.10 1.49
N ASP A 28 7.79 -12.63 1.97
CA ASP A 28 7.90 -14.00 2.50
C ASP A 28 7.29 -14.14 3.90
N VAL A 29 6.98 -13.04 4.57
CA VAL A 29 6.29 -13.00 5.86
C VAL A 29 4.76 -12.86 5.69
N LEU A 30 4.29 -12.35 4.55
CA LEU A 30 2.88 -12.04 4.32
C LEU A 30 1.97 -13.26 4.50
N LEU A 31 2.33 -14.41 3.91
CA LEU A 31 1.50 -15.62 3.95
C LEU A 31 1.49 -16.30 5.32
N THR A 32 2.35 -15.88 6.26
CA THR A 32 2.37 -16.40 7.64
C THR A 32 1.46 -15.58 8.56
N GLN A 33 0.78 -14.54 8.07
CA GLN A 33 -0.08 -13.70 8.89
C GLN A 33 -1.45 -14.36 9.07
N THR A 34 -1.93 -14.37 10.31
CA THR A 34 -3.31 -14.73 10.62
C THR A 34 -4.19 -13.50 10.45
N ILE A 35 -5.31 -13.66 9.74
CA ILE A 35 -6.33 -12.63 9.55
C ILE A 35 -7.59 -13.11 10.28
N ASP A 36 -7.99 -12.37 11.30
CA ASP A 36 -9.10 -12.67 12.20
C ASP A 36 -10.25 -11.65 12.09
N ALA A 37 -10.02 -10.51 11.45
CA ALA A 37 -11.02 -9.49 11.18
C ALA A 37 -10.77 -8.75 9.86
N TYR A 38 -11.83 -8.17 9.32
CA TYR A 38 -11.83 -7.21 8.21
C TYR A 38 -12.47 -5.89 8.69
N PRO A 39 -12.15 -4.74 8.06
CA PRO A 39 -11.18 -4.58 6.98
C PRO A 39 -9.74 -4.80 7.48
N VAL A 40 -8.84 -5.18 6.57
CA VAL A 40 -7.42 -5.39 6.91
C VAL A 40 -6.51 -4.84 5.84
N ALA A 41 -5.36 -4.31 6.26
CA ALA A 41 -4.36 -3.77 5.36
C ALA A 41 -2.93 -4.15 5.74
N PHE A 42 -2.06 -4.18 4.72
CA PHE A 42 -0.64 -4.43 4.87
C PHE A 42 0.16 -3.48 3.98
N VAL A 43 1.33 -3.08 4.45
CA VAL A 43 2.38 -2.55 3.56
C VAL A 43 3.44 -3.62 3.41
N CYS A 44 3.71 -4.03 2.18
CA CYS A 44 4.62 -5.13 1.90
C CYS A 44 5.85 -4.67 1.14
N ASN A 45 7.04 -5.14 1.56
CA ASN A 45 8.22 -5.04 0.72
C ASN A 45 8.22 -6.19 -0.30
N THR A 46 8.61 -5.92 -1.54
CA THR A 46 8.73 -6.96 -2.59
C THR A 46 9.98 -7.83 -2.43
N HIS A 47 10.93 -7.42 -1.61
CA HIS A 47 12.04 -8.28 -1.20
C HIS A 47 11.65 -9.19 -0.03
N ASN A 48 12.35 -10.33 0.07
CA ASN A 48 12.28 -11.21 1.24
C ASN A 48 12.97 -10.56 2.43
N ARG A 49 12.66 -11.02 3.65
CA ARG A 49 13.23 -10.49 4.91
C ARG A 49 14.76 -10.49 4.99
N THR A 50 15.42 -11.35 4.21
CA THR A 50 16.88 -11.51 4.17
C THR A 50 17.57 -10.53 3.21
N LYS A 51 16.80 -9.63 2.59
CA LYS A 51 17.28 -8.65 1.62
C LYS A 51 17.03 -7.24 2.15
N PRO A 52 17.79 -6.23 1.67
CA PRO A 52 17.70 -4.86 2.18
C PRO A 52 16.39 -4.12 1.86
N GLY A 53 15.46 -4.75 1.12
CA GLY A 53 14.27 -4.07 0.58
C GLY A 53 14.51 -3.51 -0.83
N GLU A 54 13.45 -3.35 -1.63
CA GLU A 54 13.56 -2.69 -2.96
C GLU A 54 12.34 -1.83 -3.32
N HIS A 55 11.13 -2.28 -2.99
CA HIS A 55 9.90 -1.62 -3.40
C HIS A 55 8.80 -1.93 -2.39
N TRP A 56 7.95 -0.94 -2.15
CA TRP A 56 6.82 -1.03 -1.24
C TRP A 56 5.51 -1.05 -2.03
N ILE A 57 4.61 -1.95 -1.65
CA ILE A 57 3.23 -2.03 -2.13
C ILE A 57 2.27 -2.03 -0.95
N ALA A 58 1.01 -1.70 -1.19
CA ALA A 58 -0.04 -1.76 -0.17
C ALA A 58 -1.12 -2.76 -0.59
N LEU A 59 -1.62 -3.51 0.39
CA LEU A 59 -2.78 -4.39 0.24
C LEU A 59 -3.87 -3.88 1.17
N TYR A 60 -5.10 -3.89 0.69
CA TYR A 60 -6.29 -3.59 1.48
C TYR A 60 -7.38 -4.60 1.13
N VAL A 61 -8.11 -5.09 2.13
CA VAL A 61 -9.31 -5.93 1.94
C VAL A 61 -10.41 -5.35 2.79
N ASP A 62 -11.57 -5.07 2.18
CA ASP A 62 -12.73 -4.52 2.87
C ASP A 62 -13.62 -5.60 3.54
N ASP A 63 -14.65 -5.15 4.26
CA ASP A 63 -15.61 -6.01 4.96
C ASP A 63 -16.41 -6.94 4.04
N ASN A 64 -16.50 -6.61 2.75
CA ASN A 64 -17.19 -7.41 1.74
C ASN A 64 -16.24 -8.37 1.01
N GLY A 65 -14.98 -8.46 1.46
CA GLY A 65 -13.95 -9.27 0.81
C GLY A 65 -13.48 -8.70 -0.54
N GLN A 66 -13.66 -7.41 -0.80
CA GLN A 66 -13.12 -6.74 -1.97
C GLN A 66 -11.69 -6.29 -1.70
N GLY A 67 -10.76 -6.80 -2.51
CA GLY A 67 -9.33 -6.56 -2.37
C GLY A 67 -8.79 -5.48 -3.31
N GLU A 68 -7.82 -4.72 -2.81
CA GLU A 68 -7.05 -3.74 -3.58
C GLU A 68 -5.55 -4.02 -3.40
N TYR A 69 -4.87 -4.30 -4.52
CA TYR A 69 -3.41 -4.32 -4.62
C TYR A 69 -2.96 -2.98 -5.19
N PHE A 70 -2.35 -2.15 -4.35
CA PHE A 70 -1.86 -0.84 -4.75
C PHE A 70 -0.34 -0.86 -4.96
N CYS A 71 0.09 -0.42 -6.15
CA CYS A 71 1.49 -0.23 -6.51
C CYS A 71 1.66 1.14 -7.18
N SER A 72 2.53 1.99 -6.65
CA SER A 72 2.77 3.34 -7.18
C SER A 72 3.29 3.36 -8.63
N TYR A 73 3.89 2.26 -9.10
CA TYR A 73 4.28 2.08 -10.50
C TYR A 73 3.17 1.59 -11.43
N GLY A 74 1.98 1.29 -10.91
CA GLY A 74 0.86 0.75 -11.68
C GLY A 74 1.12 -0.66 -12.21
N LEU A 75 1.97 -1.42 -11.53
CA LEU A 75 2.33 -2.77 -11.95
C LEU A 75 1.42 -3.81 -11.27
N PRO A 76 1.01 -4.86 -11.99
CA PRO A 76 0.33 -6.00 -11.37
C PRO A 76 1.25 -6.70 -10.35
N PRO A 77 0.70 -7.50 -9.42
CA PRO A 77 1.50 -8.29 -8.51
C PRO A 77 2.40 -9.23 -9.30
N ARG A 78 3.72 -9.02 -9.26
CA ARG A 78 4.70 -9.88 -9.93
C ARG A 78 5.04 -11.12 -9.11
N HIS A 79 5.11 -10.94 -7.79
CA HIS A 79 5.41 -12.00 -6.83
C HIS A 79 4.17 -12.84 -6.51
N VAL A 80 4.36 -14.15 -6.39
CA VAL A 80 3.27 -15.12 -6.20
C VAL A 80 2.63 -14.97 -4.82
N GLU A 81 3.38 -14.52 -3.83
CA GLU A 81 2.94 -14.32 -2.45
C GLU A 81 1.78 -13.34 -2.38
N PHE A 82 1.84 -12.24 -3.14
CA PHE A 82 0.75 -11.26 -3.18
C PHE A 82 -0.50 -11.84 -3.84
N ARG A 83 -0.37 -12.51 -4.99
CA ARG A 83 -1.51 -13.16 -5.65
C ARG A 83 -2.15 -14.24 -4.76
N ARG A 84 -1.34 -15.05 -4.06
CA ARG A 84 -1.83 -16.06 -3.12
C ARG A 84 -2.56 -15.43 -1.94
N PHE A 85 -2.06 -14.32 -1.40
CA PHE A 85 -2.74 -13.60 -0.35
C PHE A 85 -4.10 -13.07 -0.84
N MET A 86 -4.12 -12.35 -1.96
CA MET A 86 -5.36 -11.78 -2.49
C MET A 86 -6.39 -12.85 -2.83
N ASN A 87 -6.00 -13.93 -3.52
CA ASN A 87 -6.91 -15.04 -3.86
C ASN A 87 -7.43 -15.80 -2.64
N LYS A 88 -6.68 -15.80 -1.51
CA LYS A 88 -7.10 -16.49 -0.29
C LYS A 88 -8.06 -15.64 0.55
N HIS A 89 -7.86 -14.32 0.55
CA HIS A 89 -8.54 -13.41 1.48
C HIS A 89 -9.61 -12.53 0.82
N CYS A 90 -9.74 -12.56 -0.49
CA CYS A 90 -10.70 -11.72 -1.23
C CYS A 90 -11.67 -12.61 -2.02
N VAL A 91 -12.93 -12.18 -2.11
CA VAL A 91 -13.90 -12.72 -3.07
C VAL A 91 -13.51 -12.29 -4.48
N GLU A 92 -13.20 -11.00 -4.63
CA GLU A 92 -12.65 -10.41 -5.84
C GLU A 92 -11.59 -9.38 -5.45
N TRP A 93 -10.63 -9.12 -6.35
CA TRP A 93 -9.64 -8.08 -6.11
C TRP A 93 -9.18 -7.39 -7.38
N THR A 94 -8.70 -6.17 -7.22
CA THR A 94 -8.23 -5.31 -8.32
C THR A 94 -6.83 -4.76 -8.03
N HIS A 95 -6.19 -4.19 -9.05
CA HIS A 95 -4.98 -3.40 -8.91
C HIS A 95 -5.09 -2.09 -9.68
N ASN A 96 -4.29 -1.08 -9.33
CA ASN A 96 -4.13 0.08 -10.20
C ASN A 96 -3.14 -0.22 -11.34
N SER A 97 -3.46 0.26 -12.55
CA SER A 97 -2.61 0.13 -13.75
C SER A 97 -1.92 1.43 -14.17
N LYS A 98 -2.34 2.57 -13.59
CA LYS A 98 -1.72 3.87 -13.86
C LYS A 98 -0.44 4.00 -13.03
N ARG A 99 0.67 4.33 -13.70
CA ARG A 99 1.92 4.74 -13.04
C ARG A 99 1.74 6.13 -12.44
N LEU A 100 1.96 6.23 -11.13
CA LEU A 100 1.84 7.47 -10.37
C LEU A 100 3.19 8.07 -10.03
N GLN A 101 4.17 7.19 -9.78
CA GLN A 101 5.50 7.55 -9.31
C GLN A 101 6.52 7.59 -10.44
N SER A 102 7.46 8.53 -10.35
CA SER A 102 8.64 8.60 -11.21
C SER A 102 9.52 7.34 -11.10
N PRO A 103 10.05 6.78 -12.21
CA PRO A 103 10.91 5.59 -12.16
C PRO A 103 12.26 5.81 -11.44
N VAL A 104 12.68 7.06 -11.27
CA VAL A 104 13.95 7.42 -10.61
C VAL A 104 13.75 7.87 -9.16
N SER A 105 12.51 7.97 -8.67
CA SER A 105 12.26 8.36 -7.29
C SER A 105 12.19 7.15 -6.36
N ASN A 106 12.41 7.38 -5.07
CA ASN A 106 12.46 6.34 -4.05
C ASN A 106 11.31 6.46 -3.04
N VAL A 107 10.15 6.95 -3.48
CA VAL A 107 9.04 7.38 -2.61
C VAL A 107 7.85 6.41 -2.58
N CYS A 108 8.02 5.19 -3.07
CA CYS A 108 6.97 4.16 -3.08
C CYS A 108 6.34 3.89 -1.70
N GLY A 109 7.14 3.98 -0.63
CA GLY A 109 6.64 3.87 0.75
C GLY A 109 5.67 4.99 1.13
N GLN A 110 5.97 6.23 0.75
CA GLN A 110 5.11 7.39 0.96
C GLN A 110 3.77 7.22 0.23
N TYR A 111 3.81 6.70 -1.00
CA TYR A 111 2.59 6.38 -1.75
C TYR A 111 1.74 5.33 -1.03
N CYS A 112 2.35 4.27 -0.50
CA CYS A 112 1.63 3.25 0.27
C CYS A 112 0.96 3.84 1.51
N VAL A 113 1.67 4.70 2.24
CA VAL A 113 1.13 5.39 3.42
C VAL A 113 -0.03 6.29 3.03
N ALA A 114 0.15 7.17 2.04
CA ALA A 114 -0.89 8.08 1.58
C ALA A 114 -2.12 7.31 1.11
N TYR A 115 -1.95 6.31 0.25
CA TYR A 115 -3.06 5.47 -0.20
C TYR A 115 -3.83 4.86 0.96
N LEU A 116 -3.16 4.23 1.93
CA LEU A 116 -3.86 3.60 3.07
C LEU A 116 -4.53 4.64 3.98
N MET A 117 -3.92 5.81 4.20
CA MET A 117 -4.55 6.89 4.98
C MET A 117 -5.85 7.38 4.33
N PHE A 118 -5.87 7.58 3.02
CA PHE A 118 -7.08 7.96 2.29
C PHE A 118 -8.08 6.79 2.21
N ARG A 119 -7.60 5.57 1.98
CA ARG A 119 -8.44 4.39 1.84
C ARG A 119 -9.19 4.05 3.11
N CYS A 120 -8.53 4.14 4.26
CA CYS A 120 -9.15 3.93 5.57
C CYS A 120 -10.09 5.08 5.98
N ARG A 121 -10.08 6.21 5.27
CA ARG A 121 -11.07 7.29 5.37
C ARG A 121 -12.21 7.16 4.35
N GLY A 122 -12.30 6.02 3.67
CA GLY A 122 -13.39 5.71 2.74
C GLY A 122 -13.15 6.09 1.28
N LEU A 123 -11.94 6.54 0.89
CA LEU A 123 -11.64 6.85 -0.51
C LEU A 123 -11.18 5.59 -1.27
N PRO A 124 -11.93 5.06 -2.26
CA PRO A 124 -11.53 3.85 -3.00
C PRO A 124 -10.24 4.06 -3.82
N MET A 125 -9.49 2.99 -4.10
CA MET A 125 -8.23 3.08 -4.86
C MET A 125 -8.42 3.75 -6.22
N LYS A 126 -9.54 3.48 -6.90
CA LYS A 126 -9.85 4.09 -8.21
C LYS A 126 -9.88 5.62 -8.14
N GLU A 127 -10.54 6.18 -7.13
CA GLU A 127 -10.64 7.64 -6.96
C GLU A 127 -9.32 8.23 -6.47
N PHE A 128 -8.60 7.53 -5.58
CA PHE A 128 -7.24 7.91 -5.18
C PHE A 128 -6.31 8.05 -6.41
N VAL A 129 -6.29 7.05 -7.29
CA VAL A 129 -5.48 7.01 -8.52
C VAL A 129 -5.90 8.09 -9.52
N LYS A 130 -7.20 8.38 -9.62
CA LYS A 130 -7.76 9.43 -10.49
C LYS A 130 -7.30 10.84 -10.09
N GLY A 131 -7.02 11.06 -8.79
CA GLY A 131 -6.54 12.34 -8.27
C GLY A 131 -5.12 12.74 -8.69
N PHE A 132 -4.39 11.86 -9.38
CA PHE A 132 -3.03 12.14 -9.89
C PHE A 132 -3.02 12.60 -11.34
N GLY A 133 -2.05 13.44 -11.70
CA GLY A 133 -1.80 13.86 -13.08
C GLY A 133 -0.95 12.87 -13.87
N THR A 134 -0.51 13.29 -15.05
CA THR A 134 0.47 12.58 -15.90
C THR A 134 1.92 12.97 -15.57
N ASP A 135 2.14 14.11 -14.91
CA ASP A 135 3.45 14.54 -14.43
C ASP A 135 3.83 13.74 -13.17
N LEU A 136 4.76 12.81 -13.34
CA LEU A 136 5.19 11.90 -12.28
C LEU A 136 6.01 12.60 -11.18
N VAL A 137 6.72 13.69 -11.52
CA VAL A 137 7.50 14.46 -10.53
C VAL A 137 6.55 15.30 -9.67
N ALA A 138 5.58 15.95 -10.31
CA ALA A 138 4.53 16.67 -9.58
C ALA A 138 3.71 15.73 -8.68
N ASN A 139 3.42 14.53 -9.15
CA ASN A 139 2.77 13.49 -8.34
C ASN A 139 3.61 13.11 -7.11
N ASP A 140 4.93 12.90 -7.27
CA ASP A 140 5.83 12.58 -6.16
C ASP A 140 5.82 13.69 -5.09
N CYS A 141 5.88 14.95 -5.51
CA CYS A 141 5.77 16.11 -4.60
C CYS A 141 4.43 16.14 -3.85
N ARG A 142 3.32 15.90 -4.56
CA ARG A 142 1.96 15.92 -4.00
C ARG A 142 1.80 14.92 -2.85
N VAL A 143 2.39 13.73 -2.95
CA VAL A 143 2.34 12.74 -1.88
C VAL A 143 3.03 13.24 -0.61
N PHE A 144 4.17 13.92 -0.73
CA PHE A 144 4.83 14.52 0.44
C PHE A 144 3.95 15.56 1.12
N ASP A 145 3.27 16.40 0.36
CA ASP A 145 2.42 17.44 0.92
C ASP A 145 1.21 16.85 1.65
N TRP A 146 0.61 15.78 1.12
CA TRP A 146 -0.45 15.06 1.83
C TRP A 146 0.01 14.46 3.16
N LEU A 147 1.19 13.85 3.21
CA LEU A 147 1.71 13.27 4.46
C LEU A 147 2.03 14.32 5.53
N LYS A 148 2.26 15.58 5.15
CA LYS A 148 2.41 16.69 6.11
C LYS A 148 1.07 17.17 6.67
N LEU A 149 -0.01 17.06 5.90
CA LEU A 149 -1.35 17.50 6.29
C LEU A 149 -2.11 16.46 7.12
N LEU A 150 -1.75 15.19 6.98
CA LEU A 150 -2.40 14.05 7.65
C LEU A 150 -1.69 13.59 8.94
N ASN A 151 -0.56 14.23 9.28
CA ASN A 151 0.21 14.04 10.53
C ASN A 151 0.02 15.22 11.48
#